data_AF-A0A2X2THK6-F1
#
_entry.id   AF-A0A2X2THK6-F1
#
_cell.length_a   1.000
_cell.length_b   1.000
_cell.length_c   1.000
_cell.angle_alpha   90.00
_cell.angle_beta   90.00
_cell.angle_gamma   90.00
#
_symmetry.space_group_name_H-M   'P 1'
#
loop_
_entity.id
_entity.type
_entity.pdbx_description
1 polymer ?
#
loop_
_entity_poly.entity_id
_entity_poly.type
_entity_poly.pdbx_seq_one_letter_code
_entity_poly.pdbx_strand_id
1 'polypeptide(L)'
;MSSATLQMREHFETCLGIIRQASLQILPLLNIRAAEGKDPQWFFQQLEQARMALGSWGAVAKRLNLNDSEISQFTLLLRHLQQLVPQYESGQEVSQNQLLAALRFTNYLEHVRFKQPLLGYSTELSSSVDGLQKGAQQQMRAIELMLKGLVNQAWESQAELVNQLKSQFGADKVRRWLKRGERGDVLSGMKFSELALMLVDKKEFAHHYAKIYQNSPQLGFLIDQRKTLQNLPRWYQANPQ
;
A
#
# COMPACT_ATOMS: atom_id res chain seq x y z
N MET A 1 -26.20 7.25 3.53
CA MET A 1 -24.88 6.98 2.90
C MET A 1 -23.86 6.75 4.01
N SER A 2 -23.03 5.72 3.90
CA SER A 2 -22.04 5.40 4.94
C SER A 2 -20.96 6.50 4.99
N SER A 3 -20.49 6.87 6.18
CA SER A 3 -19.39 7.83 6.34
C SER A 3 -18.15 7.45 5.50
N ALA A 4 -17.93 6.14 5.27
CA ALA A 4 -16.85 5.63 4.44
C ALA A 4 -16.97 5.97 2.94
N THR A 5 -18.19 6.00 2.38
CA THR A 5 -18.37 6.29 0.94
C THR A 5 -18.20 7.77 0.64
N LEU A 6 -18.60 8.64 1.56
CA LEU A 6 -18.37 10.09 1.49
C LEU A 6 -16.87 10.41 1.57
N GLN A 7 -16.14 9.78 2.50
CA GLN A 7 -14.69 9.94 2.63
C GLN A 7 -13.93 9.46 1.39
N MET A 8 -14.29 8.31 0.81
CA MET A 8 -13.67 7.81 -0.42
C MET A 8 -13.85 8.80 -1.59
N ARG A 9 -15.02 9.42 -1.68
CA ARG A 9 -15.30 10.43 -2.69
C ARG A 9 -14.46 11.70 -2.47
N GLU A 10 -14.40 12.21 -1.25
CA GLU A 10 -13.57 13.39 -0.91
C GLU A 10 -12.08 13.15 -1.22
N HIS A 11 -11.55 11.95 -0.91
CA HIS A 11 -10.18 11.59 -1.23
C HIS A 11 -9.91 11.56 -2.73
N PHE A 12 -10.87 11.04 -3.50
CA PHE A 12 -10.76 10.97 -4.94
C PHE A 12 -10.83 12.36 -5.58
N GLU A 13 -11.76 13.22 -5.14
CA GLU A 13 -11.85 14.61 -5.59
C GLU A 13 -10.57 15.39 -5.26
N THR A 14 -9.98 15.17 -4.08
CA THR A 14 -8.68 15.76 -3.69
C THR A 14 -7.56 15.29 -4.63
N CYS A 15 -7.48 13.99 -4.93
CA CYS A 15 -6.49 13.47 -5.87
C CYS A 15 -6.65 14.08 -7.27
N LEU A 16 -7.88 14.19 -7.78
CA LEU A 16 -8.15 14.84 -9.06
C LEU A 16 -7.73 16.32 -9.05
N GLY A 17 -7.96 17.03 -7.94
CA GLY A 17 -7.49 18.40 -7.74
C GLY A 17 -5.97 18.52 -7.85
N ILE A 18 -5.22 17.64 -7.19
CA ILE A 18 -3.76 17.59 -7.28
C ILE A 18 -3.31 17.30 -8.72
N ILE A 19 -3.95 16.35 -9.40
CA ILE A 19 -3.63 16.00 -10.80
C ILE A 19 -3.87 17.19 -11.73
N ARG A 20 -4.98 17.93 -11.54
CA ARG A 20 -5.27 19.16 -12.29
C ARG A 20 -4.19 20.21 -12.09
N GLN A 21 -3.79 20.47 -10.85
CA GLN A 21 -2.72 21.41 -10.54
C GLN A 21 -1.37 20.98 -11.12
N ALA A 22 -1.03 19.70 -11.02
CA ALA A 22 0.20 19.16 -11.58
C ALA A 22 0.22 19.30 -13.11
N SER A 23 -0.91 19.03 -13.79
CA SER A 23 -1.01 19.18 -15.24
C SER A 23 -0.72 20.62 -15.70
N LEU A 24 -1.20 21.62 -14.97
CA LEU A 24 -0.98 23.03 -15.27
C LEU A 24 0.47 23.47 -15.13
N GLN A 25 1.27 22.77 -14.32
CA GLN A 25 2.69 23.08 -14.15
C GLN A 25 3.60 22.22 -15.05
N ILE A 26 3.18 20.98 -15.34
CA ILE A 26 3.93 20.06 -16.20
C ILE A 26 3.82 20.48 -17.67
N LEU A 27 2.63 20.84 -18.15
CA LEU A 27 2.40 21.17 -19.56
C LEU A 27 3.23 22.37 -20.06
N PRO A 28 3.40 23.47 -19.28
CA PRO A 28 4.28 24.57 -19.68
C PRO A 28 5.75 24.16 -19.87
N LEU A 29 6.26 23.21 -19.10
CA LEU A 29 7.64 22.68 -19.28
C LEU A 29 7.79 21.94 -20.62
N LEU A 30 6.67 21.50 -21.19
CA LEU A 30 6.57 20.82 -22.48
C LEU A 30 6.15 21.77 -23.62
N ASN A 31 6.19 23.08 -23.40
CA ASN A 31 5.73 24.13 -24.33
C ASN A 31 4.23 24.11 -24.66
N ILE A 32 3.41 23.50 -23.81
CA ILE A 32 1.95 23.54 -23.93
C ILE A 32 1.39 24.51 -22.89
N ARG A 33 0.66 25.52 -23.35
CA ARG A 33 -0.04 26.46 -22.47
C ARG A 33 -1.50 26.05 -22.36
N ALA A 34 -1.92 25.69 -21.16
CA ALA A 34 -3.31 25.44 -20.83
C ALA A 34 -3.78 26.47 -19.80
N ALA A 35 -4.98 27.03 -19.99
CA ALA A 35 -5.57 27.98 -19.05
C ALA A 35 -6.14 27.27 -17.81
N GLU A 36 -6.66 26.05 -17.97
CA GLU A 36 -7.27 25.26 -16.90
C GLU A 36 -6.94 23.78 -17.04
N GLY A 37 -6.69 23.12 -15.89
CA GLY A 37 -6.51 21.67 -15.81
C GLY A 37 -7.86 20.98 -15.74
N LYS A 38 -8.10 20.03 -16.65
CA LYS A 38 -9.37 19.27 -16.73
C LYS A 38 -9.17 17.83 -16.23
N ASP A 39 -9.85 16.87 -16.84
CA ASP A 39 -9.83 15.48 -16.39
C ASP A 39 -8.58 14.72 -16.84
N PRO A 40 -8.27 13.55 -16.23
CA PRO A 40 -7.09 12.77 -16.56
C PRO A 40 -6.95 12.42 -18.06
N GLN A 41 -8.06 12.22 -18.75
CA GLN A 41 -8.08 12.00 -20.20
C GLN A 41 -7.56 13.23 -20.96
N TRP A 42 -8.00 14.42 -20.60
CA TRP A 42 -7.51 15.67 -21.20
C TRP A 42 -6.01 15.85 -20.94
N PHE A 43 -5.54 15.57 -19.72
CA PHE A 43 -4.12 15.67 -19.41
C PHE A 43 -3.28 14.72 -20.28
N PHE A 44 -3.75 13.48 -20.47
CA PHE A 44 -3.09 12.52 -21.34
C PHE A 44 -3.02 13.00 -22.81
N GLN A 45 -4.12 13.55 -23.33
CA GLN A 45 -4.16 14.09 -24.70
C GLN A 45 -3.15 15.23 -24.89
N GLN A 46 -3.01 16.12 -23.90
CA GLN A 46 -2.02 17.20 -23.97
C GLN A 46 -0.59 16.63 -23.96
N LEU A 47 -0.31 15.58 -23.20
CA LEU A 47 0.99 14.91 -23.22
C LEU A 47 1.29 14.23 -24.56
N GLU A 48 0.28 13.62 -25.19
CA GLU A 48 0.45 13.08 -26.55
C GLU A 48 0.72 14.17 -27.56
N GLN A 49 0.08 15.34 -27.45
CA GLN A 49 0.39 16.50 -28.27
C GLN A 49 1.83 16.98 -28.06
N ALA A 50 2.29 17.04 -26.80
CA ALA A 50 3.68 17.38 -26.47
C ALA A 50 4.66 16.37 -27.08
N ARG A 51 4.33 15.07 -27.00
CA ARG A 51 5.12 14.01 -27.62
C ARG A 51 5.21 14.18 -29.13
N MET A 52 4.10 14.51 -29.80
CA MET A 52 4.10 14.74 -31.26
C MET A 52 4.95 15.96 -31.63
N ALA A 53 4.88 17.04 -30.85
CA ALA A 53 5.68 18.25 -31.06
C ALA A 53 7.18 18.03 -30.79
N LEU A 54 7.52 17.23 -29.78
CA LEU A 54 8.91 16.93 -29.38
C LEU A 54 9.50 15.69 -30.09
N GLY A 55 8.69 14.98 -30.88
CA GLY A 55 9.05 13.80 -31.67
C GLY A 55 9.08 12.46 -30.92
N SER A 56 9.36 12.43 -29.61
CA SER A 56 9.45 11.17 -28.85
C SER A 56 9.12 11.32 -27.36
N TRP A 57 8.79 10.20 -26.71
CA TRP A 57 8.64 10.15 -25.25
C TRP A 57 9.97 10.43 -24.52
N GLY A 58 11.11 10.08 -25.11
CA GLY A 58 12.42 10.41 -24.53
C GLY A 58 12.67 11.92 -24.45
N ALA A 59 12.18 12.69 -25.43
CA ALA A 59 12.27 14.16 -25.40
C ALA A 59 11.36 14.77 -24.31
N VAL A 60 10.17 14.21 -24.11
CA VAL A 60 9.27 14.57 -23.00
C VAL A 60 9.94 14.24 -21.65
N ALA A 61 10.54 13.05 -21.54
CA ALA A 61 11.22 12.60 -20.33
C ALA A 61 12.37 13.54 -19.92
N LYS A 62 13.20 13.95 -20.89
CA LYS A 62 14.29 14.93 -20.66
C LYS A 62 13.77 16.26 -20.10
N ARG A 63 12.62 16.75 -20.56
CA ARG A 63 12.01 18.00 -20.08
C ARG A 63 11.44 17.88 -18.66
N LEU A 64 11.07 16.68 -18.25
CA LEU A 64 10.57 16.37 -16.90
C LEU A 64 11.65 15.79 -15.97
N ASN A 65 12.89 15.69 -16.44
CA ASN A 65 14.01 15.07 -15.74
C ASN A 65 13.73 13.60 -15.32
N LEU A 66 13.05 12.85 -16.22
CA LEU A 66 12.73 11.44 -16.06
C LEU A 66 13.58 10.58 -17.01
N ASN A 67 13.85 9.34 -16.61
CA ASN A 67 14.43 8.31 -17.47
C ASN A 67 13.36 7.56 -18.29
N ASP A 68 13.79 6.70 -19.22
CA ASP A 68 12.89 5.98 -20.14
C ASP A 68 11.90 5.03 -19.42
N SER A 69 12.33 4.41 -18.32
CA SER A 69 11.45 3.57 -17.50
C SER A 69 10.43 4.40 -16.72
N GLU A 70 10.85 5.56 -16.23
CA GLU A 70 10.02 6.50 -15.47
C GLU A 70 8.94 7.12 -16.36
N ILE A 71 9.27 7.60 -17.56
CA ILE A 71 8.25 8.15 -18.48
C ILE A 71 7.27 7.07 -18.95
N SER A 72 7.74 5.82 -19.11
CA SER A 72 6.87 4.68 -19.44
C SER A 72 5.90 4.37 -18.30
N GLN A 73 6.37 4.39 -17.05
CA GLN A 73 5.52 4.21 -15.87
C GLN A 73 4.54 5.37 -15.71
N PHE A 74 4.98 6.61 -15.90
CA PHE A 74 4.14 7.81 -15.86
C PHE A 74 2.95 7.68 -16.83
N THR A 75 3.24 7.37 -18.09
CA THR A 75 2.22 7.26 -19.15
C THR A 75 1.30 6.07 -18.95
N LEU A 76 1.82 4.94 -18.42
CA LEU A 76 1.01 3.77 -18.07
C LEU A 76 0.03 4.07 -16.93
N LEU A 77 0.49 4.71 -15.85
CA LEU A 77 -0.36 5.04 -14.70
C LEU A 77 -1.46 6.03 -15.10
N LEU A 78 -1.13 7.04 -15.91
CA LEU A 78 -2.10 7.99 -16.42
C LEU A 78 -3.10 7.31 -17.38
N ARG A 79 -2.64 6.37 -18.22
CA ARG A 79 -3.53 5.58 -19.09
C ARG A 79 -4.50 4.71 -18.29
N HIS A 80 -4.02 4.06 -17.24
CA HIS A 80 -4.86 3.27 -16.36
C HIS A 80 -5.90 4.15 -15.64
N LEU A 81 -5.50 5.36 -15.21
CA LEU A 81 -6.42 6.30 -14.57
C LEU A 81 -7.54 6.76 -15.53
N GLN A 82 -7.23 7.15 -16.76
CA GLN A 82 -8.28 7.57 -17.73
C GLN A 82 -9.23 6.43 -18.11
N GLN A 83 -8.78 5.17 -18.12
CA GLN A 83 -9.64 4.02 -18.39
C GLN A 83 -10.69 3.81 -17.30
N LEU A 84 -10.31 4.05 -16.05
CA LEU A 84 -11.21 3.92 -14.90
C LEU A 84 -12.03 5.18 -14.64
N VAL A 85 -11.59 6.32 -15.17
CA VAL A 85 -12.18 7.65 -14.94
C VAL A 85 -12.29 8.41 -16.28
N PRO A 86 -13.16 7.95 -17.20
CA PRO A 86 -13.32 8.62 -18.50
C PRO A 86 -14.05 9.96 -18.38
N GLN A 87 -15.12 10.02 -17.58
CA GLN A 87 -15.90 11.24 -17.32
C GLN A 87 -16.36 11.21 -15.86
N TYR A 88 -15.73 12.00 -14.99
CA TYR A 88 -16.14 12.10 -13.60
C TYR A 88 -16.86 13.43 -13.37
N GLU A 89 -18.11 13.34 -12.94
CA GLU A 89 -18.86 14.50 -12.45
C GLU A 89 -18.79 14.54 -10.93
N SER A 90 -18.53 15.73 -10.36
CA SER A 90 -18.53 15.89 -8.90
C SER A 90 -19.90 15.53 -8.37
N GLY A 91 -19.98 14.45 -7.58
CA GLY A 91 -21.27 13.87 -7.24
C GLY A 91 -21.25 12.35 -7.26
N GLN A 92 -20.54 11.79 -8.24
CA GLN A 92 -20.61 10.37 -8.57
C GLN A 92 -19.98 9.50 -7.48
N GLU A 93 -20.55 8.31 -7.30
CA GLU A 93 -19.97 7.30 -6.42
C GLU A 93 -18.62 6.84 -6.96
N VAL A 94 -17.64 6.78 -6.07
CA VAL A 94 -16.27 6.41 -6.41
C VAL A 94 -15.99 4.99 -5.93
N SER A 95 -15.58 4.13 -6.86
CA SER A 95 -15.11 2.80 -6.52
C SER A 95 -13.71 2.85 -5.90
N GLN A 96 -13.41 1.86 -5.05
CA GLN A 96 -12.08 1.72 -4.45
C GLN A 96 -10.96 1.61 -5.49
N ASN A 97 -11.24 1.01 -6.65
CA ASN A 97 -10.28 0.90 -7.75
C ASN A 97 -9.95 2.25 -8.40
N GLN A 98 -10.95 3.14 -8.54
CA GLN A 98 -10.75 4.50 -9.04
C GLN A 98 -9.92 5.32 -8.06
N LEU A 99 -10.23 5.24 -6.77
CA LEU A 99 -9.44 5.91 -5.73
C LEU A 99 -8.00 5.40 -5.71
N LEU A 100 -7.78 4.08 -5.78
CA LEU A 100 -6.44 3.50 -5.79
C LEU A 100 -5.64 3.90 -7.04
N ALA A 101 -6.29 3.98 -8.20
CA ALA A 101 -5.64 4.46 -9.42
C ALA A 101 -5.23 5.94 -9.30
N ALA A 102 -6.11 6.79 -8.74
CA ALA A 102 -5.81 8.20 -8.52
C ALA A 102 -4.66 8.38 -7.53
N LEU A 103 -4.68 7.68 -6.39
CA LEU A 103 -3.61 7.71 -5.39
C LEU A 103 -2.25 7.24 -5.96
N ARG A 104 -2.25 6.17 -6.75
CA ARG A 104 -1.02 5.68 -7.42
C ARG A 104 -0.43 6.75 -8.34
N PHE A 105 -1.27 7.46 -9.08
CA PHE A 105 -0.81 8.51 -9.97
C PHE A 105 -0.37 9.76 -9.20
N THR A 106 -1.10 10.17 -8.16
CA THR A 106 -0.70 11.26 -7.25
C THR A 106 0.66 10.99 -6.61
N ASN A 107 0.89 9.77 -6.10
CA ASN A 107 2.19 9.38 -5.56
C ASN A 107 3.31 9.47 -6.61
N TYR A 108 3.02 9.06 -7.84
CA TYR A 108 3.99 9.21 -8.93
C TYR A 108 4.28 10.67 -9.25
N LEU A 109 3.29 11.56 -9.17
CA LEU A 109 3.49 13.01 -9.31
C LEU A 109 4.42 13.56 -8.22
N GLU A 110 4.35 13.06 -6.97
CA GLU A 110 5.32 13.44 -5.94
C GLU A 110 6.76 13.14 -6.35
N HIS A 111 6.98 11.96 -6.93
CA HIS A 111 8.29 11.58 -7.46
C HIS A 111 8.72 12.49 -8.62
N VAL A 112 7.81 12.85 -9.54
CA VAL A 112 8.10 13.79 -10.64
C VAL A 112 8.46 15.18 -10.08
N ARG A 113 7.71 15.68 -9.08
CA ARG A 113 8.00 16.94 -8.39
C ARG A 113 9.38 16.93 -7.75
N PHE A 114 9.74 15.84 -7.07
CA PHE A 114 11.06 15.67 -6.47
C PHE A 114 12.20 15.74 -7.51
N LYS A 115 11.98 15.16 -8.69
CA LYS A 115 12.97 15.16 -9.80
C LYS A 115 13.04 16.49 -10.54
N GLN A 116 11.95 17.25 -10.59
CA GLN A 116 11.86 18.50 -11.34
C GLN A 116 11.53 19.67 -10.40
N PRO A 117 12.54 20.38 -9.87
CA PRO A 117 12.35 21.42 -8.84
C PRO A 117 11.57 22.65 -9.32
N LEU A 118 11.32 22.78 -10.63
CA LEU A 118 10.45 23.81 -11.21
C LEU A 118 8.96 23.55 -10.92
N LEU A 119 8.61 22.34 -10.47
CA LEU A 119 7.24 21.98 -10.09
C LEU A 119 7.01 22.32 -8.61
N GLY A 120 6.05 23.19 -8.36
CA GLY A 120 5.68 23.68 -7.02
C GLY A 120 4.26 23.29 -6.58
N TYR A 121 3.58 22.37 -7.26
CA TYR A 121 2.25 21.91 -6.82
C TYR A 121 2.32 21.17 -5.49
N SER A 122 1.28 21.33 -4.66
CA SER A 122 1.15 20.57 -3.42
C SER A 122 0.56 19.20 -3.73
N THR A 123 1.07 18.18 -3.06
CA THR A 123 0.55 16.81 -3.09
C THR A 123 -0.02 16.40 -1.73
N GLU A 124 -0.11 17.35 -0.79
CA GLU A 124 -0.67 17.12 0.53
C GLU A 124 -2.17 16.80 0.40
N LEU A 125 -2.55 15.58 0.77
CA LEU A 125 -3.94 15.25 1.08
C LEU A 125 -4.26 15.86 2.45
N SER A 126 -5.28 16.71 2.53
CA SER A 126 -5.65 17.47 3.74
C SER A 126 -5.87 16.59 4.98
N SER A 127 -5.58 17.16 6.15
CA SER A 127 -5.39 16.53 7.46
C SER A 127 -6.61 15.88 8.14
N SER A 128 -7.78 15.77 7.50
CA SER A 128 -8.85 14.86 7.99
C SER A 128 -8.49 13.37 7.78
N VAL A 129 -7.49 13.13 6.93
CA VAL A 129 -6.97 11.83 6.45
C VAL A 129 -6.07 11.12 7.47
N ASP A 130 -5.62 11.82 8.51
CA ASP A 130 -4.84 11.24 9.60
C ASP A 130 -5.59 10.10 10.29
N GLY A 131 -6.93 10.12 10.36
CA GLY A 131 -7.70 9.08 11.05
C GLY A 131 -7.62 7.70 10.40
N LEU A 132 -7.70 7.62 9.06
CA LEU A 132 -7.62 6.36 8.31
C LEU A 132 -6.18 5.88 8.16
N GLN A 133 -5.22 6.77 7.93
CA GLN A 133 -3.81 6.39 7.88
C GLN A 133 -3.27 6.03 9.26
N LYS A 134 -3.56 6.81 10.31
CA LYS A 134 -3.21 6.41 11.69
C LYS A 134 -3.96 5.16 12.09
N GLY A 135 -5.23 5.00 11.71
CA GLY A 135 -6.00 3.78 11.94
C GLY A 135 -5.36 2.56 11.27
N ALA A 136 -5.00 2.66 9.98
CA ALA A 136 -4.34 1.58 9.25
C ALA A 136 -2.91 1.31 9.76
N GLN A 137 -2.17 2.36 10.14
CA GLN A 137 -0.84 2.22 10.77
C GLN A 137 -0.93 1.60 12.16
N GLN A 138 -1.92 1.98 12.97
CA GLN A 138 -2.19 1.39 14.27
C GLN A 138 -2.63 -0.06 14.14
N GLN A 139 -3.47 -0.39 13.16
CA GLN A 139 -3.87 -1.78 12.86
C GLN A 139 -2.68 -2.60 12.38
N MET A 140 -1.87 -2.07 11.46
CA MET A 140 -0.66 -2.74 10.99
C MET A 140 0.33 -2.94 12.14
N ARG A 141 0.49 -1.93 13.01
CA ARG A 141 1.33 -2.02 14.21
C ARG A 141 0.77 -3.03 15.21
N ALA A 142 -0.54 -3.09 15.39
CA ALA A 142 -1.19 -4.09 16.23
C ALA A 142 -0.95 -5.50 15.68
N ILE A 143 -1.08 -5.70 14.37
CA ILE A 143 -0.75 -6.97 13.72
C ILE A 143 0.73 -7.30 13.91
N GLU A 144 1.64 -6.37 13.63
CA GLU A 144 3.08 -6.54 13.84
C GLU A 144 3.40 -6.95 15.29
N LEU A 145 2.79 -6.29 16.29
CA LEU A 145 2.95 -6.62 17.71
C LEU A 145 2.35 -8.00 18.06
N MET A 146 1.21 -8.36 17.46
CA MET A 146 0.63 -9.71 17.63
C MET A 146 1.55 -10.79 17.05
N LEU A 147 2.09 -10.60 15.84
CA LEU A 147 3.02 -11.55 15.22
C LEU A 147 4.30 -11.68 16.06
N LYS A 148 4.86 -10.56 16.53
CA LYS A 148 6.02 -10.55 17.44
C LYS A 148 5.71 -11.24 18.76
N GLY A 149 4.54 -11.01 19.32
CA GLY A 149 4.07 -11.67 20.54
C GLY A 149 3.97 -13.18 20.38
N LEU A 150 3.40 -13.66 19.27
CA LEU A 150 3.31 -15.09 18.95
C LEU A 150 4.70 -15.73 18.79
N VAL A 151 5.62 -15.04 18.10
CA VAL A 151 7.00 -15.51 17.96
C VAL A 151 7.70 -15.53 19.32
N ASN A 152 7.58 -14.50 20.14
CA ASN A 152 8.22 -14.52 21.47
C ASN A 152 7.61 -15.58 22.40
N GLN A 153 6.36 -16.00 22.20
CA GLN A 153 5.73 -17.06 22.99
C GLN A 153 6.14 -18.47 22.53
N ALA A 154 6.45 -18.67 21.25
CA ALA A 154 6.82 -19.97 20.71
C ALA A 154 8.30 -20.36 20.96
N TRP A 155 9.14 -19.41 21.37
CA TRP A 155 10.55 -19.64 21.67
C TRP A 155 10.89 -19.20 23.10
N GLU A 156 11.51 -20.09 23.86
CA GLU A 156 11.82 -19.87 25.29
C GLU A 156 13.00 -18.91 25.51
N SER A 157 13.86 -18.73 24.50
CA SER A 157 15.03 -17.84 24.55
C SER A 157 15.33 -17.14 23.22
N GLN A 158 15.73 -15.87 23.29
CA GLN A 158 16.20 -15.09 22.13
C GLN A 158 17.42 -15.71 21.45
N ALA A 159 18.28 -16.44 22.18
CA ALA A 159 19.44 -17.10 21.59
C ALA A 159 19.03 -18.24 20.65
N GLU A 160 17.97 -18.99 20.99
CA GLU A 160 17.43 -20.07 20.17
C GLU A 160 16.72 -19.52 18.94
N LEU A 161 15.92 -18.47 19.10
CA LEU A 161 15.29 -17.76 18.01
C LEU A 161 16.32 -17.25 16.99
N VAL A 162 17.39 -16.61 17.45
CA VAL A 162 18.48 -16.11 16.59
C VAL A 162 19.16 -17.26 15.84
N ASN A 163 19.38 -18.41 16.46
CA ASN A 163 19.99 -19.57 15.80
C ASN A 163 19.07 -20.18 14.74
N GLN A 164 17.76 -20.26 15.01
CA GLN A 164 16.77 -20.70 14.03
C GLN A 164 16.68 -19.73 12.84
N LEU A 165 16.62 -18.42 13.10
CA LEU A 165 16.63 -17.40 12.06
C LEU A 165 17.87 -17.46 11.18
N LYS A 166 19.05 -17.79 11.76
CA LYS A 166 20.28 -17.96 10.98
C LYS A 166 20.20 -19.16 10.04
N SER A 167 19.55 -20.24 10.49
CA SER A 167 19.32 -21.44 9.68
C SER A 167 18.37 -21.17 8.51
N GLN A 168 17.26 -20.46 8.76
CA GLN A 168 16.22 -20.23 7.75
C GLN A 168 16.52 -19.07 6.78
N PHE A 169 17.00 -17.93 7.29
CA PHE A 169 17.19 -16.72 6.50
C PHE A 169 18.64 -16.41 6.15
N GLY A 170 19.59 -17.14 6.75
CA GLY A 170 21.02 -16.96 6.57
C GLY A 170 21.62 -15.96 7.56
N ALA A 171 22.85 -16.24 8.01
CA ALA A 171 23.50 -15.50 9.09
C ALA A 171 23.70 -14.00 8.80
N ASP A 172 23.93 -13.61 7.55
CA ASP A 172 24.15 -12.21 7.17
C ASP A 172 22.88 -11.36 7.22
N LYS A 173 21.69 -11.95 7.01
CA LYS A 173 20.42 -11.24 7.22
C LYS A 173 20.18 -11.01 8.71
N VAL A 174 20.38 -12.04 9.52
CA VAL A 174 20.19 -11.96 10.98
C VAL A 174 21.13 -10.96 11.63
N ARG A 175 22.41 -10.91 11.23
CA ARG A 175 23.34 -9.88 11.70
C ARG A 175 22.86 -8.45 11.37
N ARG A 176 22.27 -8.25 10.19
CA ARG A 176 21.69 -6.95 9.81
C ARG A 176 20.46 -6.59 10.65
N TRP A 177 19.61 -7.56 10.95
CA TRP A 177 18.45 -7.35 11.84
C TRP A 177 18.89 -7.01 13.26
N LEU A 178 19.84 -7.75 13.83
CA LEU A 178 20.40 -7.45 15.16
C LEU A 178 21.09 -6.08 15.24
N LYS A 179 21.67 -5.61 14.13
CA LYS A 179 22.28 -4.26 14.07
C LYS A 179 21.24 -3.14 14.00
N ARG A 180 20.07 -3.40 13.43
CA ARG A 180 18.99 -2.43 13.24
C ARG A 180 17.96 -2.44 14.37
N GLY A 181 17.81 -3.59 15.03
CA GLY A 181 16.87 -3.81 16.11
C GLY A 181 17.36 -3.28 17.46
N GLU A 182 16.45 -3.24 18.40
CA GLU A 182 16.71 -2.95 19.81
C GLU A 182 17.60 -4.04 20.44
N ARG A 183 18.37 -3.66 21.47
CA ARG A 183 19.31 -4.56 22.12
C ARG A 183 18.56 -5.75 22.75
N GLY A 184 18.81 -6.94 22.21
CA GLY A 184 18.20 -8.17 22.71
C GLY A 184 16.89 -8.56 22.04
N ASP A 185 16.40 -7.79 21.05
CA ASP A 185 15.22 -8.15 20.25
C ASP A 185 15.54 -8.17 18.75
N VAL A 186 15.74 -9.36 18.19
CA VAL A 186 16.00 -9.54 16.75
C VAL A 186 14.79 -9.19 15.88
N LEU A 187 13.57 -9.33 16.40
CA LEU A 187 12.32 -9.13 15.65
C LEU A 187 12.04 -7.65 15.40
N SER A 188 12.50 -6.77 16.29
CA SER A 188 12.44 -5.31 16.10
C SER A 188 13.16 -4.82 14.83
N GLY A 189 14.21 -5.54 14.39
CA GLY A 189 14.99 -5.21 13.20
C GLY A 189 14.46 -5.81 11.89
N MET A 190 13.41 -6.64 11.95
CA MET A 190 12.80 -7.31 10.80
C MET A 190 11.72 -6.45 10.13
N LYS A 191 11.58 -6.58 8.81
CA LYS A 191 10.45 -6.01 8.09
C LYS A 191 9.18 -6.82 8.34
N PHE A 192 8.01 -6.20 8.20
CA PHE A 192 6.72 -6.89 8.32
C PHE A 192 6.60 -8.11 7.39
N SER A 193 7.07 -7.99 6.13
CA SER A 193 7.08 -9.13 5.19
C SER A 193 7.99 -10.27 5.64
N GLU A 194 9.08 -9.98 6.35
CA GLU A 194 10.00 -10.99 6.90
C GLU A 194 9.39 -11.68 8.13
N LEU A 195 8.68 -10.93 8.98
CA LEU A 195 7.92 -11.48 10.12
C LEU A 195 6.76 -12.38 9.67
N ALA A 196 6.01 -11.96 8.66
CA ALA A 196 4.90 -12.72 8.13
C ALA A 196 5.35 -14.08 7.55
N LEU A 197 6.53 -14.14 6.92
CA LEU A 197 7.06 -15.37 6.33
C LEU A 197 7.31 -16.47 7.38
N MET A 198 7.68 -16.13 8.62
CA MET A 198 7.87 -17.13 9.70
C MET A 198 6.59 -17.85 10.10
N LEU A 199 5.44 -17.19 9.93
CA LEU A 199 4.14 -17.75 10.32
C LEU A 199 3.43 -18.48 9.18
N VAL A 200 3.84 -18.22 7.93
CA VAL A 200 3.25 -18.81 6.72
C VAL A 200 3.89 -20.17 6.38
N ASP A 201 5.10 -20.46 6.86
CA ASP A 201 5.71 -21.78 6.67
C ASP A 201 4.94 -22.85 7.46
N LYS A 202 4.28 -23.76 6.72
CA LYS A 202 3.48 -24.85 7.28
C LYS A 202 4.27 -25.76 8.23
N LYS A 203 5.58 -25.94 7.99
CA LYS A 203 6.42 -26.79 8.85
C LYS A 203 6.70 -26.09 10.17
N GLU A 204 7.04 -24.81 10.12
CA GLU A 204 7.31 -24.01 11.31
C GLU A 204 6.04 -23.79 12.16
N PHE A 205 4.91 -23.55 11.49
CA PHE A 205 3.58 -23.51 12.11
C PHE A 205 3.27 -24.78 12.90
N ALA A 206 3.45 -25.95 12.29
CA ALA A 206 3.16 -27.23 12.93
C ALA A 206 4.08 -27.54 14.13
N HIS A 207 5.35 -27.13 14.08
CA HIS A 207 6.34 -27.49 15.11
C HIS A 207 6.32 -26.54 16.32
N HIS A 208 6.15 -25.23 16.09
CA HIS A 208 6.36 -24.22 17.12
C HIS A 208 5.08 -23.47 17.51
N TYR A 209 4.25 -23.10 16.53
CA TYR A 209 3.05 -22.30 16.79
C TYR A 209 1.82 -23.14 17.13
N ALA A 210 1.70 -24.37 16.62
CA ALA A 210 0.56 -25.24 16.87
C ALA A 210 0.32 -25.54 18.36
N LYS A 211 1.40 -25.58 19.17
CA LYS A 211 1.33 -25.80 20.62
C LYS A 211 0.61 -24.67 21.36
N ILE A 212 0.74 -23.42 20.88
CA ILE A 212 0.09 -22.24 21.47
C ILE A 212 -1.44 -22.37 21.35
N TYR A 213 -1.93 -22.95 20.25
CA TYR A 213 -3.35 -23.13 19.99
C TYR A 213 -3.98 -24.33 20.72
N GLN A 214 -3.18 -25.22 21.33
CA GLN A 214 -3.71 -26.39 22.06
C GLN A 214 -4.47 -25.99 23.32
N ASN A 215 -4.13 -24.86 23.95
CA ASN A 215 -4.76 -24.36 25.16
C ASN A 215 -6.00 -23.48 24.89
N SER A 216 -6.37 -23.27 23.63
CA SER A 216 -7.54 -22.48 23.21
C SER A 216 -8.31 -23.23 22.13
N PRO A 217 -9.21 -24.18 22.50
CA PRO A 217 -9.92 -25.03 21.55
C PRO A 217 -10.76 -24.25 20.54
N GLN A 218 -11.14 -23.01 20.88
CA GLN A 218 -11.88 -22.11 20.00
C GLN A 218 -11.09 -21.65 18.76
N LEU A 219 -9.77 -21.49 18.89
CA LEU A 219 -8.90 -21.08 17.79
C LEU A 219 -8.53 -22.26 16.88
N GLY A 220 -8.56 -23.50 17.40
CA GLY A 220 -8.42 -24.72 16.61
C GLY A 220 -9.55 -24.91 15.58
N PHE A 221 -10.72 -24.31 15.80
CA PHE A 221 -11.83 -24.32 14.84
C PHE A 221 -11.56 -23.50 13.56
N LEU A 222 -10.60 -22.56 13.60
CA LEU A 222 -10.20 -21.78 12.43
C LEU A 222 -9.11 -22.47 11.59
N ILE A 223 -8.50 -23.52 12.14
CA ILE A 223 -7.37 -24.23 11.52
C ILE A 223 -7.86 -25.42 10.68
N ASP A 224 -8.99 -26.04 11.06
CA ASP A 224 -9.44 -27.31 10.47
C ASP A 224 -10.95 -27.28 10.15
N GLN A 225 -11.28 -27.00 8.88
CA GLN A 225 -12.64 -26.77 8.38
C GLN A 225 -13.60 -27.94 8.68
N ARG A 226 -13.08 -29.17 8.81
CA ARG A 226 -13.86 -30.37 9.18
C ARG A 226 -14.25 -30.40 10.65
N LYS A 227 -13.39 -29.90 11.56
CA LYS A 227 -13.68 -29.81 13.00
C LYS A 227 -14.67 -28.70 13.33
N THR A 228 -14.65 -27.62 12.55
CA THR A 228 -15.63 -26.51 12.61
C THR A 228 -17.04 -27.02 12.31
N LEU A 229 -17.18 -27.85 11.26
CA LEU A 229 -18.47 -28.40 10.84
C LEU A 229 -18.99 -29.48 11.80
N GLN A 230 -18.12 -30.30 12.40
CA GLN A 230 -18.54 -31.32 13.37
C GLN A 230 -19.06 -30.75 14.70
N ASN A 231 -18.62 -29.55 15.11
CA ASN A 231 -19.03 -28.94 16.39
C ASN A 231 -20.16 -27.88 16.26
N LEU A 232 -20.51 -27.51 15.03
CA LEU A 232 -21.62 -26.62 14.70
C LEU A 232 -23.00 -27.07 15.24
N PRO A 233 -23.33 -28.38 15.39
CA PRO A 233 -24.65 -28.80 15.89
C PRO A 233 -24.94 -28.44 17.35
N ARG A 234 -23.91 -28.20 18.18
CA ARG A 234 -24.11 -27.92 19.63
C ARG A 234 -24.34 -26.45 19.95
N TRP A 235 -23.82 -25.53 19.14
CA TRP A 235 -24.01 -24.09 19.37
C TRP A 235 -25.45 -23.63 19.11
N TYR A 236 -26.16 -24.27 18.17
CA TYR A 236 -27.55 -23.91 17.84
C TYR A 236 -28.60 -24.41 18.86
N GLN A 237 -28.23 -25.31 19.77
CA GLN A 237 -29.14 -25.84 20.79
C GLN A 237 -29.08 -25.08 22.13
N ALA A 238 -28.02 -24.30 22.37
CA ALA A 238 -27.81 -23.62 23.66
C ALA A 238 -28.41 -22.20 23.74
N ASN A 239 -28.96 -21.68 22.64
CA ASN A 239 -29.71 -20.42 22.61
C ASN A 239 -30.84 -20.50 21.57
N PRO A 240 -31.97 -21.16 21.88
CA PRO A 240 -33.22 -20.85 21.21
C PRO A 240 -33.64 -19.43 21.61
N GLN A 241 -34.06 -18.63 20.64
CA GLN A 241 -34.54 -17.26 20.84
C GLN A 241 -35.62 -17.16 21.92
#